data_AF-A0A2T3WBN7-F1
#
_entry.id   AF-A0A2T3WBN7-F1
#
_cell.length_a   1.000
_cell.length_b   1.000
_cell.length_c   1.000
_cell.angle_alpha   90.00
_cell.angle_beta   90.00
_cell.angle_gamma   90.00
#
_symmetry.space_group_name_H-M   'P 1'
#
loop_
_entity.id
_entity.type
_entity.pdbx_description
1 polymer ?
#
loop_
_entity_poly.entity_id
_entity_poly.type
_entity_poly.pdbx_seq_one_letter_code
_entity_poly.pdbx_strand_id
1 'polypeptide(L)'
;MQSAPDLLHFLTVRGGQEYRVTALLRAGRGKKATVRELGSYCLTARGAQVQATGPSGQTRTLSHEGFLDVFGSYTFGPAQPTGVLTDLGPLFG
;
A
#
# COMPACT_ATOMS: atom_id res chain seq x y z
N MET A 1 9.28 4.87 8.98
CA MET A 1 8.44 5.32 7.86
C MET A 1 9.07 4.79 6.58
N GLN A 2 8.28 4.19 5.70
CA GLN A 2 8.77 3.56 4.47
C GLN A 2 8.22 4.31 3.24
N SER A 3 8.98 4.30 2.14
CA SER A 3 8.53 4.91 0.87
C SER A 3 7.60 3.97 0.09
N ALA A 4 6.93 4.47 -0.94
CA ALA A 4 6.10 3.65 -1.83
C ALA A 4 6.86 2.49 -2.49
N PRO A 5 8.05 2.66 -3.11
CA PRO A 5 8.79 1.54 -3.69
C PRO A 5 9.25 0.52 -2.63
N ASP A 6 9.64 0.98 -1.43
CA ASP A 6 10.02 0.06 -0.34
C ASP A 6 8.82 -0.78 0.12
N LEU A 7 7.64 -0.16 0.23
CA LEU A 7 6.40 -0.84 0.58
C LEU A 7 5.98 -1.83 -0.53
N LEU A 8 6.08 -1.43 -1.79
CA LEU A 8 5.76 -2.30 -2.91
C LEU A 8 6.66 -3.54 -2.93
N HIS A 9 7.97 -3.36 -2.76
CA HIS A 9 8.91 -4.46 -2.63
C HIS A 9 8.59 -5.35 -1.42
N PHE A 10 8.30 -4.74 -0.26
CA PHE A 10 7.91 -5.46 0.95
C PHE A 10 6.69 -6.37 0.73
N LEU A 11 5.65 -5.85 0.06
CA LEU A 11 4.41 -6.59 -0.22
C LEU A 11 4.67 -7.71 -1.23
N THR A 12 5.44 -7.43 -2.28
CA THR A 12 5.71 -8.39 -3.37
C THR A 12 6.44 -9.63 -2.86
N VAL A 13 7.44 -9.44 -1.99
CA VAL A 13 8.21 -10.55 -1.38
C VAL A 13 7.32 -11.47 -0.54
N ARG A 14 6.22 -10.95 0.02
CA ARG A 14 5.32 -11.67 0.94
C ARG A 14 4.00 -12.08 0.28
N GLY A 15 4.00 -12.12 -1.05
CA GLY A 15 2.79 -12.11 -1.89
C GLY A 15 1.62 -12.95 -1.38
N GLY A 16 0.42 -12.38 -1.51
CA GLY A 16 -0.84 -12.99 -1.05
C GLY A 16 -1.21 -12.73 0.42
N GLN A 17 -0.32 -12.13 1.21
CA GLN A 17 -0.65 -11.67 2.56
C GLN A 17 -1.09 -10.21 2.56
N GLU A 18 -2.19 -9.90 3.26
CA GLU A 18 -2.67 -8.54 3.43
C GLU A 18 -1.97 -7.83 4.60
N TYR A 19 -1.63 -6.57 4.34
CA TYR A 19 -1.04 -5.67 5.32
C TYR A 19 -1.83 -4.37 5.43
N ARG A 20 -2.04 -3.93 6.67
CA ARG A 20 -2.54 -2.59 6.97
C ARG A 20 -1.38 -1.62 7.14
N VAL A 21 -1.45 -0.47 6.48
CA VAL A 21 -0.51 0.64 6.61
C VAL A 21 -1.25 1.96 6.79
N THR A 22 -0.69 2.89 7.53
CA THR A 22 -1.18 4.29 7.56
C THR A 22 -0.45 5.10 6.50
N ALA A 23 -1.20 5.71 5.60
CA ALA A 23 -0.67 6.60 4.58
C ALA A 23 -0.44 8.01 5.16
N LEU A 24 0.75 8.55 4.91
CA LEU A 24 1.23 9.83 5.41
C LEU A 24 1.66 10.71 4.24
N LEU A 25 1.09 11.90 4.14
CA LEU A 25 1.48 12.89 3.15
C LEU A 25 2.32 13.98 3.80
N ARG A 26 3.53 14.19 3.27
CA ARG A 26 4.36 15.34 3.66
C ARG A 26 3.91 16.56 2.87
N ALA A 27 3.43 17.58 3.57
CA ALA A 27 3.05 18.85 2.98
C ALA A 27 4.08 19.93 3.36
N GLY A 28 4.50 20.74 2.38
CA GLY A 28 5.46 21.83 2.57
C GLY A 28 6.94 21.44 2.36
N ARG A 29 7.83 22.43 2.46
CA ARG A 29 9.29 22.27 2.30
C ARG A 29 10.03 22.87 3.49
N GLY A 30 11.17 22.28 3.87
CA GLY A 30 12.06 22.79 4.91
C GLY A 30 11.48 22.69 6.34
N LYS A 31 11.83 23.64 7.21
CA LYS A 31 11.48 23.65 8.64
C LYS A 31 9.97 23.71 8.96
N LYS A 32 9.13 23.96 7.96
CA LYS A 32 7.65 24.01 8.08
C LYS A 32 6.96 22.79 7.47
N ALA A 33 7.70 21.76 7.09
CA ALA A 33 7.10 20.54 6.56
C ALA A 33 6.22 19.89 7.64
N THR A 34 4.95 19.65 7.31
CA THR A 34 4.00 18.96 8.17
C THR A 34 3.73 17.57 7.62
N VAL A 35 3.47 16.62 8.52
CA VAL A 35 3.04 15.27 8.17
C VAL A 35 1.54 15.20 8.44
N ARG A 36 0.76 14.91 7.40
CA ARG A 36 -0.67 14.69 7.49
C ARG A 36 -0.97 13.21 7.32
N GLU A 37 -1.73 12.63 8.25
CA GLU A 37 -2.27 11.29 8.08
C GLU A 37 -3.47 11.34 7.12
N LEU A 38 -3.46 10.46 6.11
CA LEU A 38 -4.55 10.33 5.13
C LEU A 38 -5.50 9.17 5.47
N GLY A 39 -5.08 8.28 6.37
CA GLY A 39 -5.86 7.13 6.83
C GLY A 39 -5.16 5.81 6.58
N SER A 40 -5.84 4.73 6.96
CA SER A 40 -5.34 3.36 6.85
C SER A 40 -5.73 2.73 5.52
N TYR A 41 -4.78 2.05 4.89
CA TYR A 41 -4.96 1.26 3.68
C TYR A 41 -4.67 -0.21 3.99
N CYS A 42 -5.49 -1.10 3.44
CA CYS A 42 -5.16 -2.53 3.39
C CYS A 42 -4.61 -2.84 2.00
N LEU A 43 -3.41 -3.44 1.95
CA LEU A 43 -2.65 -3.67 0.74
C LEU A 43 -2.23 -5.13 0.65
N THR A 44 -2.35 -5.69 -0.56
CA THR A 44 -1.86 -7.03 -0.88
C THR A 44 -1.22 -7.00 -2.27
N ALA A 45 -0.06 -7.62 -2.43
CA ALA A 45 0.57 -7.79 -3.75
C ALA A 45 0.49 -9.25 -4.21
N ARG A 46 0.25 -9.44 -5.51
CA ARG A 46 0.26 -10.75 -6.17
C ARG A 46 0.78 -10.59 -7.60
N GLY A 47 1.93 -11.23 -7.88
CA GLY A 47 2.59 -11.08 -9.17
C GLY A 47 2.93 -9.61 -9.44
N ALA A 48 2.40 -9.07 -10.54
CA ALA A 48 2.58 -7.67 -10.95
C ALA A 48 1.43 -6.74 -10.52
N GLN A 49 0.48 -7.24 -9.72
CA GLN A 49 -0.70 -6.50 -9.29
C GLN A 49 -0.67 -6.24 -7.79
N VAL A 50 -1.17 -5.06 -7.40
CA VAL A 50 -1.41 -4.67 -6.02
C VAL A 50 -2.89 -4.37 -5.86
N GLN A 51 -3.53 -5.05 -4.93
CA GLN A 51 -4.86 -4.68 -4.46
C GLN A 51 -4.71 -3.69 -3.30
N ALA A 52 -5.36 -2.54 -3.43
CA ALA A 52 -5.35 -1.47 -2.43
C ALA A 52 -6.77 -1.11 -2.03
N THR A 53 -7.10 -1.34 -0.76
CA THR A 53 -8.35 -0.91 -0.14
C THR A 53 -8.11 0.36 0.66
N GLY A 54 -8.72 1.46 0.24
CA GLY A 54 -8.56 2.76 0.89
C GLY A 54 -9.39 2.94 2.17
N PRO A 55 -9.21 4.07 2.87
CA PRO A 55 -9.93 4.38 4.12
C PRO A 55 -11.46 4.43 3.96
N SER A 56 -11.95 4.71 2.74
CA SER A 56 -13.37 4.68 2.39
C SER A 56 -13.94 3.27 2.21
N GLY A 57 -13.10 2.23 2.29
CA GLY A 57 -13.45 0.85 1.96
C GLY A 57 -13.42 0.54 0.46
N GLN A 58 -13.09 1.51 -0.41
CA GLN A 58 -12.99 1.26 -1.84
C GLN A 58 -11.72 0.47 -2.17
N THR A 59 -11.90 -0.67 -2.82
CA THR A 59 -10.81 -1.52 -3.35
C THR A 59 -10.48 -1.15 -4.79
N ARG A 60 -9.19 -1.06 -5.12
CA ARG A 60 -8.69 -0.91 -6.48
C ARG A 60 -7.54 -1.88 -6.73
N THR A 61 -7.49 -2.43 -7.93
CA THR A 61 -6.34 -3.20 -8.40
C THR A 61 -5.47 -2.30 -9.26
N LEU A 62 -4.19 -2.23 -8.93
CA LEU A 62 -3.19 -1.39 -9.58
C LEU A 62 -2.06 -2.27 -10.11
N SER A 63 -1.45 -1.88 -11.23
CA SER A 63 -0.12 -2.39 -11.58
C SER A 63 0.92 -1.82 -10.60
N HIS A 64 2.14 -2.36 -10.62
CA HIS A 64 3.26 -1.78 -9.86
C HIS A 64 3.52 -0.32 -10.22
N GLU A 65 3.47 0.01 -11.51
CA GLU A 65 3.59 1.39 -11.99
C GLU A 65 2.44 2.26 -11.49
N GLY A 66 1.19 1.81 -11.64
CA GLY A 66 0.02 2.55 -11.15
C GLY A 66 0.03 2.74 -9.63
N PHE A 67 0.59 1.79 -8.87
CA PHE A 67 0.82 1.95 -7.44
C PHE A 67 1.79 3.10 -7.16
N LEU A 68 2.91 3.16 -7.88
CA LEU A 68 3.90 4.23 -7.73
C LEU A 68 3.38 5.59 -8.21
N ASP A 69 2.55 5.64 -9.25
CA ASP A 69 1.91 6.87 -9.71
C ASP A 69 0.97 7.45 -8.66
N VAL A 70 0.17 6.59 -8.02
CA VAL A 70 -0.79 7.01 -6.99
C VAL A 70 -0.09 7.37 -5.68
N PHE A 71 0.86 6.54 -5.25
CA PHE A 71 1.44 6.61 -3.91
C PHE A 71 2.86 7.17 -3.86
N GLY A 72 3.47 7.54 -4.99
CA GLY A 72 4.89 7.92 -5.07
C GLY A 72 5.28 9.11 -4.19
N SER A 73 4.36 10.03 -3.92
CA SER A 73 4.57 11.16 -3.01
C SER A 73 4.27 10.85 -1.54
N TYR A 74 3.85 9.62 -1.22
CA TYR A 74 3.38 9.21 0.08
C TYR A 74 4.52 8.55 0.85
N THR A 75 4.41 8.61 2.17
CA THR A 75 5.18 7.77 3.07
C THR A 75 4.20 6.93 3.89
N PHE A 76 4.67 5.82 4.40
CA PHE A 76 3.82 4.89 5.13
C PHE A 76 4.35 4.63 6.53
N GLY A 77 3.42 4.47 7.46
CA GLY A 77 3.68 3.87 8.75
C GLY A 77 4.11 2.39 8.61
N PRO A 78 4.45 1.72 9.72
CA PRO A 78 4.81 0.31 9.71
C PRO A 78 3.69 -0.55 9.12
N ALA A 79 4.04 -1.51 8.27
CA ALA A 79 3.11 -2.51 7.76
C ALA A 79 2.76 -3.51 8.86
N GLN A 80 1.46 -3.62 9.17
CA GLN A 80 0.93 -4.56 10.15
C GLN A 80 0.18 -5.68 9.44
N PRO A 81 0.51 -6.96 9.67
CA PRO A 81 -0.24 -8.06 9.08
C PRO A 81 -1.67 -8.05 9.61
N THR A 82 -2.67 -8.18 8.74
CA THR A 82 -4.07 -8.21 9.17
C THR A 82 -4.52 -9.61 9.60
N GLY A 83 -3.71 -10.63 9.29
CA GLY A 83 -4.07 -12.04 9.43
C GLY A 83 -4.90 -12.57 8.26
N VAL A 84 -5.28 -11.71 7.31
CA VAL A 84 -5.94 -12.12 6.08
C VAL A 84 -4.88 -12.59 5.09
N LEU A 85 -4.96 -13.86 4.73
CA LEU A 85 -4.37 -14.38 3.50
C LEU A 85 -5.45 -14.25 2.44
N THR A 86 -5.17 -13.51 1.36
CA THR A 86 -6.06 -13.54 0.21
C THR A 86 -5.80 -14.85 -0.51
N ASP A 87 -6.57 -15.87 -0.11
CA ASP A 87 -6.51 -17.19 -0.70
C ASP A 87 -7.10 -17.16 -2.12
N LEU A 88 -6.51 -18.02 -2.93
CA LEU A 88 -6.63 -18.21 -4.37
C LEU A 88 -7.94 -17.71 -5.02
N GLY A 89 -7.86 -16.61 -5.79
CA GLY A 89 -8.67 -16.53 -7.02
C GLY A 89 -8.49 -17.82 -7.83
N PRO A 90 -9.53 -18.30 -8.55
CA PRO A 90 -9.64 -19.69 -8.99
C PRO A 90 -8.36 -20.19 -9.67
N LEU A 91 -7.94 -21.41 -9.31
CA LEU A 91 -6.68 -22.03 -9.76
C LEU A 91 -6.61 -22.30 -11.27
N PHE A 92 -7.69 -22.05 -12.02
CA PHE A 92 -7.74 -22.20 -13.47
C PHE A 92 -8.58 -21.08 -14.09
N GLY A 93 -8.00 -20.40 -15.07
CA GLY A 93 -8.63 -19.47 -16.00
C GLY A 93 -7.91 -19.57 -17.34
#